data_AF-A0A822FN75-F1
#
_entry.id   AF-A0A822FN75-F1
#
_cell.length_a   1.000
_cell.length_b   1.000
_cell.length_c   1.000
_cell.angle_alpha   90.00
_cell.angle_beta   90.00
_cell.angle_gamma   90.00
#
_symmetry.space_group_name_H-M   'P 1'
#
loop_
_entity.id
_entity.type
_entity.pdbx_description
1 polymer ?
#
loop_
_entity_poly.entity_id
_entity_poly.type
_entity_poly.pdbx_seq_one_letter_code
_entity_poly.pdbx_strand_id
1 'polypeptide(L)'
;SEQRSIQEILDKIRIATFKYGIRISDFFKDYDKLRSGIITEGQFESALSLSIQKQAFLNMNDIKKLTEYYRRPDGRIYYKEFVDSMENAFNIPELEKKPLTQISRPRHGLLSKPLNTNLTPDEEDHVSRILDTITEKVHKRRLVLFSFF
;
A
#
# COMPACT_ATOMS: atom_id res chain seq x y z
N SER A 1 1.74 26.69 2.78
CA SER A 1 1.56 25.23 2.88
C SER A 1 1.60 24.65 1.48
N GLU A 2 2.50 23.71 1.23
CA GLU A 2 2.69 23.10 -0.09
C GLU A 2 1.42 22.34 -0.53
N GLN A 3 0.95 22.59 -1.75
CA GLN A 3 -0.33 22.08 -2.24
C GLN A 3 -0.11 20.81 -3.06
N ARG A 4 -0.27 19.64 -2.43
CA ARG A 4 -0.12 18.32 -3.09
C ARG A 4 -1.31 18.01 -3.99
N SER A 5 -1.07 17.47 -5.18
CA SER A 5 -2.10 16.91 -6.06
C SER A 5 -2.76 15.68 -5.42
N ILE A 6 -3.95 15.32 -5.92
CA ILE A 6 -4.66 14.12 -5.43
C ILE A 6 -3.84 12.84 -5.66
N GLN A 7 -3.15 12.76 -6.80
CA GLN A 7 -2.34 11.61 -7.15
C GLN A 7 -1.16 11.43 -6.18
N GLU A 8 -0.45 12.50 -5.86
CA GLU A 8 0.63 12.46 -4.86
C GLU A 8 0.14 12.01 -3.49
N ILE A 9 -1.07 12.43 -3.09
CA ILE A 9 -1.67 12.00 -1.82
C ILE A 9 -1.97 10.50 -1.86
N LEU A 10 -2.61 10.02 -2.94
CA LEU A 10 -2.93 8.59 -3.11
C LEU A 10 -1.66 7.73 -3.14
N ASP A 11 -0.60 8.18 -3.81
CA ASP A 11 0.67 7.44 -3.87
C ASP A 11 1.36 7.38 -2.51
N LYS A 12 1.33 8.47 -1.73
CA LYS A 12 1.82 8.45 -0.34
C LYS A 12 1.04 7.44 0.53
N ILE A 13 -0.28 7.38 0.37
CA ILE A 13 -1.11 6.42 1.11
C ILE A 13 -0.78 4.99 0.69
N ARG A 14 -0.65 4.71 -0.62
CA ARG A 14 -0.25 3.38 -1.13
C ARG A 14 1.09 2.94 -0.57
N ILE A 15 2.10 3.80 -0.66
CA ILE A 15 3.45 3.53 -0.14
C ILE A 15 3.40 3.24 1.36
N ALA A 16 2.69 4.05 2.14
CA ALA A 16 2.56 3.85 3.57
C ALA A 16 1.80 2.55 3.90
N THR A 17 0.69 2.29 3.22
CA THR A 17 -0.14 1.09 3.39
C THR A 17 0.69 -0.16 3.19
N PHE A 18 1.47 -0.20 2.11
CA PHE A 18 2.37 -1.29 1.82
C PHE A 18 3.49 -1.39 2.86
N LYS A 19 4.22 -0.29 3.11
CA LYS A 19 5.40 -0.26 3.98
C LYS A 19 5.09 -0.75 5.40
N TYR A 20 3.90 -0.43 5.90
CA TYR A 20 3.48 -0.76 7.26
C TYR A 20 2.50 -1.95 7.32
N GLY A 21 2.19 -2.59 6.19
CA GLY A 21 1.25 -3.72 6.14
C GLY A 21 -0.15 -3.38 6.65
N ILE A 22 -0.60 -2.14 6.45
CA ILE A 22 -1.87 -1.64 7.00
C ILE A 22 -3.01 -2.09 6.09
N ARG A 23 -4.00 -2.78 6.66
CA ARG A 23 -5.22 -3.12 5.94
C ARG A 23 -6.26 -2.01 6.10
N ILE A 24 -6.20 -1.01 5.23
CA ILE A 24 -7.09 0.17 5.30
C ILE A 24 -8.56 -0.26 5.39
N SER A 25 -9.00 -1.29 4.66
CA SER A 25 -10.39 -1.77 4.70
C SER A 25 -10.95 -2.01 6.10
N ASP A 26 -10.11 -2.46 7.04
CA ASP A 26 -10.56 -2.85 8.38
C ASP A 26 -11.07 -1.66 9.19
N PHE A 27 -10.53 -0.47 8.95
CA PHE A 27 -10.92 0.77 9.62
C PHE A 27 -12.26 1.34 9.14
N PHE A 28 -12.80 0.81 8.04
CA PHE A 28 -14.06 1.27 7.45
C PHE A 28 -15.23 0.32 7.68
N LYS A 29 -14.97 -0.96 8.00
CA LYS A 29 -16.01 -2.01 8.11
C LYS A 29 -17.07 -1.68 9.15
N ASP A 30 -16.70 -1.09 10.27
CA ASP A 30 -17.64 -0.79 11.37
C ASP A 30 -18.63 0.33 11.01
N TYR A 31 -18.26 1.20 10.07
CA TYR A 31 -19.09 2.29 9.59
C TYR A 31 -20.09 1.86 8.51
N ASP A 32 -19.84 0.76 7.80
CA ASP A 32 -20.68 0.26 6.71
C ASP A 32 -21.17 -1.18 6.94
N LYS A 33 -21.97 -1.36 7.99
CA LYS A 33 -22.53 -2.67 8.38
C LYS A 33 -23.36 -3.33 7.28
N LEU A 34 -23.95 -2.52 6.40
CA LEU A 34 -24.78 -2.98 5.28
C LEU A 34 -23.97 -3.25 4.00
N ARG A 35 -22.65 -3.05 4.02
CA ARG A 35 -21.75 -3.23 2.86
C ARG A 35 -22.19 -2.41 1.63
N SER A 36 -22.75 -1.23 1.88
CA SER A 36 -23.24 -0.29 0.89
C SER A 36 -22.11 0.40 0.10
N GLY A 37 -20.87 0.36 0.60
CA GLY A 37 -19.70 1.00 0.01
C GLY A 37 -19.63 2.52 0.22
N ILE A 38 -20.54 3.08 1.03
CA ILE A 38 -20.66 4.51 1.29
C ILE A 38 -20.76 4.80 2.79
N ILE A 39 -20.14 5.90 3.24
CA ILE A 39 -20.17 6.35 4.63
C ILE A 39 -20.28 7.87 4.72
N THR A 40 -20.48 8.43 5.91
CA THR A 40 -20.47 9.89 6.10
C THR A 40 -19.06 10.45 6.01
N GLU A 41 -18.96 11.75 5.71
CA GLU A 41 -17.70 12.50 5.69
C GLU A 41 -16.91 12.37 7.01
N GLY A 42 -17.55 12.61 8.16
CA GLY A 42 -16.88 12.50 9.45
C GLY A 42 -16.39 11.08 9.77
N GLN A 43 -17.10 10.04 9.30
CA GLN A 43 -16.64 8.65 9.42
C GLN A 43 -15.41 8.40 8.54
N PHE A 44 -15.39 8.94 7.32
CA PHE A 44 -14.26 8.82 6.41
C PHE A 44 -13.01 9.50 6.96
N GLU A 45 -13.13 10.73 7.46
CA GLU A 45 -12.02 11.46 8.08
C GLU A 45 -11.49 10.74 9.34
N SER A 46 -12.39 10.25 10.19
CA SER A 46 -12.03 9.49 11.38
C SER A 46 -11.30 8.19 11.02
N ALA A 47 -11.78 7.46 10.01
CA ALA A 47 -11.14 6.25 9.52
C ALA A 47 -9.73 6.53 8.98
N LEU A 48 -9.53 7.59 8.18
CA LEU A 48 -8.21 7.99 7.69
C LEU A 48 -7.24 8.36 8.82
N SER A 49 -7.73 9.09 9.82
CA SER A 49 -6.96 9.50 11.00
C SER A 49 -6.44 8.30 11.79
N LEU A 50 -7.31 7.31 12.02
CA LEU A 50 -6.97 6.08 12.72
C LEU A 50 -6.08 5.14 11.90
N SER A 51 -6.24 5.13 10.58
CA SER A 51 -5.60 4.13 9.72
C SER A 51 -4.23 4.54 9.21
N ILE A 52 -4.11 5.72 8.58
CA ILE A 52 -2.97 6.01 7.69
C ILE A 52 -2.46 7.45 7.76
N GLN A 53 -3.20 8.38 8.36
CA GLN A 53 -2.85 9.81 8.39
C GLN A 53 -1.43 10.06 8.92
N LYS A 54 -1.06 9.41 10.02
CA LYS A 54 0.27 9.55 10.64
C LYS A 54 1.38 8.94 9.76
N GLN A 55 1.14 7.74 9.23
CA GLN A 55 2.12 6.97 8.46
C GLN A 55 2.38 7.57 7.07
N ALA A 56 1.35 8.16 6.44
CA ALA A 56 1.46 8.86 5.16
C ALA A 56 1.76 10.36 5.32
N PHE A 57 1.91 10.87 6.55
CA PHE A 57 2.13 12.29 6.84
C PHE A 57 1.13 13.20 6.12
N LEU A 58 -0.15 12.86 6.23
CA LEU A 58 -1.25 13.62 5.64
C LEU A 58 -1.58 14.82 6.53
N ASN A 59 -1.64 16.00 5.93
CA ASN A 59 -2.13 17.19 6.62
C ASN A 59 -3.64 17.35 6.39
N MET A 60 -4.27 18.31 7.08
CA MET A 60 -5.72 18.54 6.96
C MET A 60 -6.18 18.91 5.55
N ASN A 61 -5.32 19.56 4.75
CA ASN A 61 -5.64 19.88 3.36
C ASN A 61 -5.64 18.63 2.47
N ASP A 62 -4.74 17.68 2.74
CA ASP A 62 -4.71 16.38 2.05
C ASP A 62 -5.99 15.58 2.36
N ILE A 63 -6.40 15.54 3.64
CA ILE A 63 -7.64 14.89 4.07
C ILE A 63 -8.85 15.52 3.37
N LYS A 64 -8.97 16.85 3.41
CA LYS A 64 -10.06 17.57 2.72
C LYS A 64 -10.12 17.27 1.22
N LYS A 65 -8.96 17.19 0.55
CA LYS A 65 -8.89 16.83 -0.87
C LYS A 65 -9.35 15.40 -1.14
N LEU A 66 -8.96 14.44 -0.30
CA LEU A 66 -9.45 13.06 -0.41
C LEU A 66 -10.96 12.98 -0.20
N THR A 67 -11.45 13.63 0.85
CA THR A 67 -12.88 13.71 1.16
C THR A 67 -13.66 14.27 -0.03
N GLU A 68 -13.21 15.39 -0.60
CA GLU A 68 -13.87 16.00 -1.75
C GLU A 68 -13.79 15.13 -3.01
N TYR A 69 -12.63 14.50 -3.26
CA TYR A 69 -12.43 13.67 -4.44
C TYR A 69 -13.36 12.45 -4.49
N TYR A 70 -13.66 11.85 -3.33
CA TYR A 70 -14.58 10.71 -3.22
C TYR A 70 -16.00 11.12 -2.79
N ARG A 71 -16.33 12.41 -2.78
CA ARG A 71 -17.64 12.92 -2.36
C ARG A 71 -18.73 12.60 -3.38
N ARG A 72 -19.89 12.22 -2.86
CA ARG A 72 -21.13 11.99 -3.61
C ARG A 72 -21.98 13.26 -3.68
N PRO A 73 -22.91 13.35 -4.65
CA PRO A 73 -23.89 14.44 -4.70
C PRO A 73 -24.74 14.58 -3.43
N ASP A 74 -24.95 13.48 -2.67
CA ASP A 74 -25.69 13.49 -1.41
C ASP A 74 -24.82 13.77 -0.18
N GLY A 75 -23.56 14.14 -0.37
CA GLY A 75 -22.61 14.49 0.69
C GLY A 75 -21.92 13.30 1.38
N ARG A 76 -22.30 12.06 1.06
CA ARG A 76 -21.61 10.85 1.55
C ARG A 76 -20.34 10.59 0.74
N ILE A 77 -19.49 9.67 1.21
CA ILE A 77 -18.20 9.35 0.59
C ILE A 77 -18.21 7.93 0.03
N TYR A 78 -17.77 7.75 -1.23
CA TYR A 78 -17.49 6.45 -1.84
C TYR A 78 -16.20 5.82 -1.28
N TYR A 79 -16.19 5.48 0.02
CA TYR A 79 -14.99 4.98 0.68
C TYR A 79 -14.49 3.66 0.06
N LYS A 80 -15.39 2.85 -0.50
CA LYS A 80 -15.01 1.58 -1.11
C LYS A 80 -14.15 1.79 -2.35
N GLU A 81 -14.45 2.79 -3.18
CA GLU A 81 -13.59 3.15 -4.32
C GLU A 81 -12.20 3.58 -3.85
N PHE A 82 -12.13 4.36 -2.77
CA PHE A 82 -10.87 4.71 -2.12
C PHE A 82 -10.09 3.46 -1.68
N VAL A 83 -10.72 2.56 -0.91
CA VAL A 83 -10.08 1.32 -0.44
C VAL A 83 -9.62 0.45 -1.62
N ASP A 84 -10.47 0.26 -2.62
CA ASP A 84 -10.16 -0.53 -3.81
C ASP A 84 -8.96 0.07 -4.57
N SER A 85 -8.84 1.40 -4.63
CA SER A 85 -7.70 2.07 -5.25
C SER A 85 -6.37 1.89 -4.50
N MET A 86 -6.42 1.54 -3.21
CA MET A 86 -5.26 1.27 -2.36
C MET A 86 -4.87 -0.21 -2.41
N GLU A 87 -5.84 -1.12 -2.47
CA GLU A 87 -5.60 -2.57 -2.54
C GLU A 87 -5.22 -3.04 -3.95
N ASN A 88 -5.79 -2.44 -5.00
CA ASN A 88 -5.47 -2.77 -6.39
C ASN A 88 -4.29 -1.99 -6.96
N ALA A 89 -3.64 -1.14 -6.16
CA ALA A 89 -2.49 -0.33 -6.56
C ALA A 89 -1.26 -1.15 -7.01
N PHE A 90 -1.22 -2.44 -6.66
CA PHE A 90 -0.15 -3.37 -7.03
C PHE A 90 -0.47 -4.20 -8.28
N ASN A 91 -1.64 -4.01 -8.89
CA ASN A 91 -1.88 -4.47 -10.25
C ASN A 91 -1.10 -3.54 -11.18
N ILE A 92 0.10 -3.96 -11.56
CA ILE A 92 0.96 -3.28 -12.53
C ILE A 92 0.12 -3.00 -13.80
N PRO A 93 0.13 -1.76 -14.35
CA PRO A 93 -0.69 -1.36 -15.51
C PRO A 93 -0.40 -2.04 -16.86
N GLU A 94 0.06 -3.30 -16.89
CA GLU A 94 0.37 -4.06 -18.10
C GLU A 94 -0.10 -5.53 -18.09
N LEU A 95 -0.76 -6.01 -17.02
CA LEU A 95 -1.27 -7.40 -17.00
C LEU A 95 -2.53 -7.65 -17.85
N GLU A 96 -3.15 -6.60 -18.40
CA GLU A 96 -4.34 -6.75 -19.26
C GLU A 96 -4.07 -7.52 -20.56
N LYS A 97 -2.80 -7.79 -20.90
CA LYS A 97 -2.40 -8.47 -22.15
C LYS A 97 -2.14 -9.98 -22.04
N LYS A 98 -2.30 -10.64 -20.89
CA LYS A 98 -2.13 -12.12 -20.79
C LYS A 98 -3.18 -12.79 -19.87
N PRO A 99 -4.27 -13.34 -20.43
CA PRO A 99 -5.47 -13.75 -19.67
C PRO A 99 -5.35 -15.12 -18.95
N LEU A 100 -4.16 -15.68 -18.75
CA LEU A 100 -3.99 -17.03 -18.17
C LEU A 100 -3.19 -17.09 -16.86
N THR A 101 -2.85 -15.96 -16.24
CA THR A 101 -2.05 -15.99 -15.01
C THR A 101 -2.94 -16.22 -13.78
N GLN A 102 -2.83 -17.39 -13.16
CA GLN A 102 -3.48 -17.70 -11.88
C GLN A 102 -3.00 -16.73 -10.78
N ILE A 103 -3.91 -15.92 -10.26
CA ILE A 103 -3.65 -15.02 -9.14
C ILE A 103 -3.64 -15.85 -7.86
N SER A 104 -2.46 -16.31 -7.43
CA SER A 104 -2.27 -16.76 -6.05
C SER A 104 -2.08 -15.53 -5.17
N ARG A 105 -3.14 -15.11 -4.47
CA ARG A 105 -3.03 -14.10 -3.41
C ARG A 105 -2.27 -14.76 -2.24
N PRO A 106 -1.06 -14.32 -1.86
CA PRO A 106 -0.39 -14.89 -0.71
C PRO A 106 -1.22 -14.58 0.54
N ARG A 107 -1.36 -15.55 1.44
CA ARG A 107 -1.98 -15.32 2.75
C ARG A 107 -1.11 -14.31 3.53
N HIS A 108 -1.80 -13.38 4.20
CA HIS A 108 -1.24 -12.25 4.95
C HIS A 108 -0.01 -12.59 5.81
N GLY A 109 0.96 -11.67 5.84
CA GLY A 109 2.00 -11.61 6.89
C GLY A 109 3.38 -12.19 6.56
N LEU A 110 3.62 -12.75 5.36
CA LEU A 110 4.92 -13.33 4.99
C LEU A 110 5.81 -12.46 4.09
N LEU A 111 5.31 -11.32 3.61
CA LEU A 111 6.05 -10.44 2.70
C LEU A 111 6.32 -9.09 3.37
N SER A 112 7.19 -9.10 4.37
CA SER A 112 7.89 -7.92 4.89
C SER A 112 8.95 -7.43 3.88
N LYS A 113 8.56 -7.22 2.63
CA LYS A 113 9.21 -6.41 1.59
C LYS A 113 8.46 -6.59 0.27
N PRO A 114 8.14 -5.53 -0.48
CA PRO A 114 8.03 -5.71 -1.92
C PRO A 114 9.48 -5.85 -2.40
N LEU A 115 9.85 -7.00 -2.96
CA LEU A 115 11.08 -7.02 -3.75
C LEU A 115 10.86 -6.02 -4.88
N ASN A 116 11.70 -5.00 -4.96
CA ASN A 116 11.70 -4.08 -6.08
C ASN A 116 12.11 -4.91 -7.30
N THR A 117 11.16 -5.36 -8.11
CA THR A 117 11.41 -6.23 -9.27
C THR A 117 11.81 -5.44 -10.52
N ASN A 118 11.98 -4.12 -10.40
CA ASN A 118 12.44 -3.24 -11.46
C ASN A 118 13.89 -2.84 -11.20
N LEU A 119 14.80 -3.81 -11.16
CA LEU A 119 16.23 -3.54 -11.14
C LEU A 119 16.69 -3.35 -12.58
N THR A 120 17.46 -2.30 -12.83
CA THR A 120 18.23 -2.20 -14.08
C THR A 120 19.25 -3.34 -14.14
N PRO A 121 19.70 -3.77 -15.34
CA PRO A 121 20.70 -4.85 -15.45
C PRO A 121 21.95 -4.60 -14.60
N ASP A 122 22.37 -3.34 -14.47
CA ASP A 122 23.53 -2.95 -13.65
C ASP A 122 23.26 -3.12 -12.14
N GLU A 123 22.03 -2.88 -11.69
CA GLU A 123 21.63 -3.06 -10.30
C GLU A 123 21.49 -4.55 -9.94
N GLU A 124 20.99 -5.38 -10.86
CA GLU A 124 20.96 -6.84 -10.68
C GLU A 124 22.38 -7.40 -10.52
N ASP A 125 23.30 -6.96 -11.37
CA ASP A 125 24.71 -7.35 -11.33
C ASP A 125 25.37 -6.95 -10.00
N HIS A 126 25.05 -5.75 -9.51
CA HIS A 126 25.54 -5.26 -8.23
C HIS A 126 24.99 -6.08 -7.06
N VAL A 127 23.68 -6.35 -7.06
CA VAL A 127 23.02 -7.15 -6.01
C VAL A 127 23.60 -8.56 -5.98
N SER A 128 23.83 -9.19 -7.13
CA SER A 128 24.45 -10.53 -7.20
C SER A 128 25.81 -10.55 -6.51
N ARG A 129 26.68 -9.58 -6.79
CA ARG A 129 28.02 -9.50 -6.17
C ARG A 129 27.96 -9.31 -4.66
N ILE A 130 26.99 -8.53 -4.17
CA ILE A 130 26.77 -8.35 -2.73
C ILE A 130 26.29 -9.67 -2.09
N LEU A 131 25.33 -10.35 -2.72
CA LEU A 131 24.80 -11.63 -2.23
C LEU A 131 25.88 -12.71 -2.19
N ASP A 132 26.75 -12.79 -3.19
CA ASP A 132 27.89 -13.71 -3.20
C ASP A 132 28.86 -13.41 -2.05
N THR A 133 29.16 -12.13 -1.81
CA THR A 133 30.03 -11.70 -0.71
C THR A 133 29.44 -12.05 0.65
N ILE A 134 28.13 -11.88 0.83
CA ILE A 134 27.43 -12.24 2.06
C ILE A 134 27.44 -13.76 2.24
N THR A 135 27.13 -14.51 1.18
CA THR A 135 27.12 -15.98 1.17
C THR A 135 28.48 -16.54 1.55
N GLU A 136 29.56 -16.02 0.97
CA GLU A 136 30.92 -16.38 1.36
C GLU A 136 31.21 -16.12 2.84
N LYS A 137 30.81 -14.95 3.37
CA LYS A 137 31.04 -14.60 4.78
C LYS A 137 30.24 -15.50 5.71
N VAL A 138 29.02 -15.85 5.35
CA VAL A 138 28.14 -16.75 6.11
C VAL A 138 28.73 -18.16 6.14
N HIS A 139 29.21 -18.66 5.01
CA HIS A 139 29.86 -19.98 4.95
C HIS A 139 31.18 -20.01 5.72
N LYS A 140 32.00 -18.97 5.63
CA LYS A 140 33.27 -18.86 6.37
C LYS A 140 33.06 -18.73 7.89
N ARG A 141 31.94 -18.14 8.34
CA ARG A 141 31.68 -17.84 9.76
C ARG A 141 30.56 -18.65 10.41
N ARG A 142 29.91 -19.59 9.70
CA ARG A 142 28.77 -20.41 10.17
C ARG A 142 27.68 -19.60 10.89
N LEU A 143 27.26 -18.48 10.29
CA LEU A 143 26.19 -17.66 10.86
C LEU A 143 24.82 -18.22 10.47
N VAL A 144 23.98 -18.57 11.45
CA VAL A 144 22.61 -19.05 11.21
C VAL A 144 21.70 -17.85 10.97
N LEU A 145 21.49 -17.50 9.70
CA LEU A 145 20.66 -16.35 9.29
C LEU A 145 19.16 -16.59 9.41
N PHE A 146 18.72 -17.85 9.50
CA PHE A 146 17.30 -18.22 9.48
C PHE A 146 16.59 -18.02 10.84
N SER A 147 17.31 -17.63 11.91
CA SER A 147 16.73 -17.49 13.26
C SER A 147 16.33 -16.05 13.64
N PHE A 148 16.48 -15.08 12.74
CA PHE A 148 16.22 -13.66 13.02
C PHE A 148 15.23 -12.99 12.07
N PHE A 149 14.49 -13.77 11.27
CA PHE A 149 13.41 -13.30 10.40
C PHE A 149 12.12 -14.04 10.68
#